data_AF-A0A9P8T0G5-F1
#
_entry.id   AF-A0A9P8T0G5-F1
#
_cell.length_a   1.000
_cell.length_b   1.000
_cell.length_c   1.000
_cell.angle_alpha   90.00
_cell.angle_beta   90.00
_cell.angle_gamma   90.00
#
_symmetry.space_group_name_H-M   'P 1'
#
loop_
_entity.id
_entity.type
_entity.pdbx_description
1 polymer ?
#
loop_
_entity_poly.entity_id
_entity_poly.type
_entity_poly.pdbx_seq_one_letter_code
_entity_poly.pdbx_strand_id
1 'polypeptide(L)'
;MDNSKVVDSTTSIITRKDFLVPSRVTEIFESSTSLELHITEASKSNETHNHLQSYIVYTIKVGPLMVKRRYSEFEMLRTCLIKTFPTLLIPPIPEKQTLASNLTSTTAKSLESHFPVANGPSSSNHNPLNLIEYRKRMLSVFLNRCLAIDQVKKCRYFLSFLDPETNFSDFLALKENQILCKTSIYKLAPFDALSNLDNQIYLTLPVPSASTFGSFPELAGEEQFENFVKFENKFSKYEAVLDNISRTNKRLVKHFTEMSPDLTELGSSFKALSLIQDSNSIENVGRVFDRTLIYANQLSEATNTGLLDKLIELKNFTKIAKKIIQYNRNKAVQLKMVEKSLQDSRAKYKEHQKQEEEISRIDALASRATGSEQSANSSAEAPLTDAELQSALYVNARKPFYGKIPGIKKINNVILKYTDPNPDQTRKNRIYDLRLKIYQLERQQEILEEELGKINDEIWDQLVKFHKWFKTSLAQLVVEYNKYLAEYIRINLEAWESCYNR
;
A
#
# COMPACT_ATOMS: atom_id res chain seq x y z
N MET A 1 -62.95 16.91 -2.82
CA MET A 1 -61.93 16.84 -1.76
C MET A 1 -61.63 15.37 -1.50
N ASP A 2 -60.36 15.09 -1.24
CA ASP A 2 -59.61 13.90 -1.62
C ASP A 2 -60.25 12.51 -1.56
N ASN A 3 -59.94 11.73 -2.60
CA ASN A 3 -60.27 10.34 -2.78
C ASN A 3 -59.01 9.51 -2.45
N SER A 4 -59.07 8.75 -1.35
CA SER A 4 -58.01 7.90 -0.85
C SER A 4 -57.69 6.78 -1.85
N LYS A 5 -56.47 6.78 -2.41
CA LYS A 5 -55.86 5.60 -3.02
C LYS A 5 -54.70 5.12 -2.14
N VAL A 6 -54.93 3.96 -1.56
CA VAL A 6 -53.92 3.04 -1.04
C VAL A 6 -52.90 2.79 -2.16
N VAL A 7 -51.62 3.10 -1.89
CA VAL A 7 -50.51 2.73 -2.76
C VAL A 7 -49.66 1.75 -1.98
N ASP A 8 -49.74 0.49 -2.40
CA ASP A 8 -48.86 -0.61 -2.02
C ASP A 8 -47.40 -0.21 -2.19
N SER A 9 -46.68 -0.12 -1.07
CA SER A 9 -45.24 0.01 -1.01
C SER A 9 -44.59 -1.38 -1.04
N THR A 10 -44.76 -2.07 -2.17
CA THR A 10 -43.91 -3.21 -2.52
C THR A 10 -43.40 -3.04 -3.94
N THR A 11 -42.10 -3.28 -4.12
CA THR A 11 -41.33 -3.32 -5.37
C THR A 11 -40.47 -2.08 -5.66
N SER A 12 -39.57 -1.72 -4.75
CA SER A 12 -38.24 -1.26 -5.17
C SER A 12 -37.30 -2.45 -5.16
N ILE A 13 -36.90 -2.88 -6.34
CA ILE A 13 -36.03 -4.03 -6.61
C ILE A 13 -34.73 -3.84 -5.83
N ILE A 14 -34.57 -4.65 -4.78
CA ILE A 14 -33.33 -4.83 -4.02
C ILE A 14 -32.31 -5.43 -4.99
N THR A 15 -31.40 -4.60 -5.51
CA THR A 15 -30.22 -5.08 -6.22
C THR A 15 -29.30 -5.79 -5.22
N ARG A 16 -29.10 -7.09 -5.41
CA ARG A 16 -28.19 -7.98 -4.66
C ARG A 16 -26.72 -7.50 -4.71
N LYS A 17 -26.34 -6.41 -4.03
CA LYS A 17 -24.93 -6.00 -3.85
C LYS A 17 -24.49 -5.78 -2.39
N ASP A 18 -25.35 -6.04 -1.41
CA ASP A 18 -25.04 -5.90 0.03
C ASP A 18 -24.79 -7.25 0.75
N PHE A 19 -24.00 -8.16 0.16
CA PHE A 19 -23.67 -9.42 0.83
C PHE A 19 -22.29 -9.37 1.52
N LEU A 20 -22.33 -9.57 2.84
CA LEU A 20 -21.24 -9.69 3.82
C LEU A 20 -20.42 -8.43 4.14
N VAL A 21 -21.09 -7.37 4.60
CA VAL A 21 -20.45 -6.46 5.57
C VAL A 21 -20.74 -7.00 6.97
N PRO A 22 -19.73 -7.24 7.83
CA PRO A 22 -19.99 -7.66 9.21
C PRO A 22 -20.77 -6.59 9.97
N SER A 23 -22.09 -6.77 10.12
CA SER A 23 -22.99 -5.82 10.80
C SER A 23 -22.46 -5.44 12.19
N ARG A 24 -21.98 -6.43 12.95
CA ARG A 24 -21.49 -6.25 14.32
C ARG A 24 -20.30 -5.29 14.45
N VAL A 25 -19.34 -5.32 13.52
CA VAL A 25 -18.14 -4.47 13.63
C VAL A 25 -18.53 -3.04 13.31
N THR A 26 -19.40 -2.86 12.32
CA THR A 26 -20.01 -1.57 11.99
C THR A 26 -20.82 -1.01 13.17
N GLU A 27 -21.67 -1.83 13.81
CA GLU A 27 -22.44 -1.45 14.99
C GLU A 27 -21.54 -1.01 16.15
N ILE A 28 -20.42 -1.70 16.40
CA ILE A 28 -19.43 -1.30 17.42
C ILE A 28 -18.80 0.05 17.06
N PHE A 29 -18.49 0.26 15.78
CA PHE A 29 -17.87 1.48 15.27
C PHE A 29 -18.80 2.70 15.31
N GLU A 30 -20.11 2.49 15.26
CA GLU A 30 -21.16 3.51 15.35
C GLU A 30 -21.58 3.80 16.79
N SER A 31 -21.66 2.77 17.64
CA SER A 31 -22.03 2.91 19.05
C SER A 31 -20.91 3.50 19.93
N SER A 32 -19.65 3.41 19.51
CA SER A 32 -18.49 3.85 20.29
C SER A 32 -18.00 5.24 19.87
N THR A 33 -18.04 6.21 20.79
CA THR A 33 -17.55 7.58 20.52
C THR A 33 -16.01 7.67 20.50
N SER A 34 -15.31 6.79 21.21
CA SER A 34 -13.84 6.76 21.29
C SER A 34 -13.30 5.31 21.30
N LEU A 35 -13.45 4.61 20.17
CA LEU A 35 -12.95 3.24 20.03
C LEU A 35 -11.45 3.22 19.72
N GLU A 36 -10.70 2.40 20.43
CA GLU A 36 -9.28 2.14 20.15
C GLU A 36 -9.01 0.63 20.04
N LEU A 37 -8.34 0.24 18.95
CA LEU A 37 -8.01 -1.14 18.63
C LEU A 37 -6.67 -1.50 19.27
N HIS A 38 -6.68 -2.57 20.06
CA HIS A 38 -5.52 -2.99 20.82
C HIS A 38 -5.13 -4.41 20.46
N ILE A 39 -3.84 -4.66 20.20
CA ILE A 39 -3.32 -6.02 20.14
C ILE A 39 -2.91 -6.40 21.56
N THR A 40 -3.68 -7.28 22.21
CA THR A 40 -3.46 -7.64 23.63
C THR A 40 -2.36 -8.68 23.77
N GLU A 41 -2.32 -9.66 22.86
CA GLU A 41 -1.46 -10.83 22.96
C GLU A 41 -0.84 -11.17 21.60
N ALA A 42 0.33 -11.82 21.65
CA ALA A 42 0.96 -12.45 20.50
C ALA A 42 1.43 -13.85 20.91
N SER A 43 0.91 -14.89 20.27
CA SER A 43 1.20 -16.28 20.60
C SER A 43 1.68 -17.07 19.38
N LYS A 44 2.49 -18.10 19.62
CA LYS A 44 2.95 -19.02 18.58
C LYS A 44 1.81 -20.00 18.24
N SER A 45 1.58 -20.24 16.96
CA SER A 45 0.55 -21.17 16.49
C SER A 45 0.86 -22.60 16.95
N ASN A 46 -0.13 -23.26 17.55
CA ASN A 46 -0.04 -24.67 17.98
C ASN A 46 -0.53 -25.67 16.92
N GLU A 47 -0.82 -25.22 15.68
CA GLU A 47 -1.27 -26.09 14.59
C GLU A 47 -0.12 -26.99 14.12
N THR A 48 -0.07 -28.22 14.63
CA THR A 48 0.91 -29.26 14.28
C THR A 48 0.52 -30.10 13.07
N HIS A 49 -0.56 -29.77 12.36
CA HIS A 49 -1.20 -30.69 11.40
C HIS A 49 -0.61 -30.74 9.99
N ASN A 50 0.43 -29.98 9.68
CA ASN A 50 1.22 -30.14 8.45
C ASN A 50 2.62 -29.61 8.76
N HIS A 51 3.67 -30.10 8.10
CA HIS A 51 5.08 -29.65 8.25
C HIS A 51 5.35 -28.15 7.95
N LEU A 52 4.34 -27.28 8.04
CA LEU A 52 4.43 -25.83 7.95
C LEU A 52 5.12 -25.26 9.20
N GLN A 53 6.01 -24.30 8.97
CA GLN A 53 6.63 -23.54 10.06
C GLN A 53 5.55 -22.87 10.92
N SER A 54 5.68 -23.03 12.24
CA SER A 54 4.90 -22.28 13.23
C SER A 54 4.96 -20.78 12.97
N TYR A 55 3.83 -20.08 13.09
CA TYR A 55 3.72 -18.64 12.87
C TYR A 55 3.20 -17.91 14.12
N ILE A 56 3.34 -16.58 14.16
CA ILE A 56 2.83 -15.74 15.26
C ILE A 56 1.43 -15.24 14.92
N VAL A 57 0.51 -15.42 15.88
CA VAL A 57 -0.88 -14.96 15.84
C VAL A 57 -1.03 -13.80 16.82
N TYR A 58 -1.62 -12.71 16.35
CA TYR A 58 -1.91 -11.51 17.14
C TYR A 58 -3.39 -11.50 17.50
N THR A 59 -3.70 -11.30 18.78
CA THR A 59 -5.07 -11.18 19.27
C THR A 59 -5.44 -9.69 19.35
N ILE A 60 -6.39 -9.28 18.51
CA ILE A 60 -6.90 -7.92 18.37
C ILE A 60 -8.19 -7.79 19.18
N LYS A 61 -8.25 -6.83 20.09
CA LYS A 61 -9.46 -6.44 20.82
C LYS A 61 -10.18 -5.33 20.08
N VAL A 62 -11.44 -5.57 19.72
CA VAL A 62 -12.34 -4.65 19.01
C VAL A 62 -13.59 -4.48 19.86
N GLY A 63 -13.55 -3.55 20.82
CA GLY A 63 -14.61 -3.41 21.82
C GLY A 63 -14.78 -4.72 22.63
N PRO A 64 -15.95 -5.38 22.58
CA PRO A 64 -16.17 -6.67 23.22
C PRO A 64 -15.62 -7.88 22.43
N LEU A 65 -15.24 -7.69 21.16
CA LEU A 65 -14.81 -8.79 20.29
C LEU A 65 -13.30 -9.03 20.40
N MET A 66 -12.89 -10.29 20.23
CA MET A 66 -11.49 -10.71 20.17
C MET A 66 -11.25 -11.46 18.86
N VAL A 67 -10.33 -10.97 18.04
CA VAL A 67 -10.05 -11.49 16.69
C VAL A 67 -8.60 -11.91 16.60
N LYS A 68 -8.35 -13.09 16.04
CA LYS A 68 -7.00 -13.62 15.84
C LYS A 68 -6.58 -13.48 14.39
N ARG A 69 -5.43 -12.83 14.15
CA ARG A 69 -4.86 -12.63 12.82
C ARG A 69 -3.36 -12.85 12.81
N ARG A 70 -2.82 -13.45 11.76
CA ARG A 70 -1.36 -13.59 11.56
C ARG A 70 -0.80 -12.42 10.75
N TYR A 71 0.51 -12.20 10.86
CA TYR A 71 1.18 -11.08 10.17
C TYR A 71 0.91 -11.01 8.65
N SER A 72 0.91 -12.16 7.95
CA SER A 72 0.65 -12.16 6.49
C SER A 72 -0.77 -11.74 6.14
N GLU A 73 -1.74 -11.88 7.04
CA GLU A 73 -3.08 -11.35 6.82
C GLU A 73 -3.12 -9.83 6.91
N PHE A 74 -2.29 -9.21 7.77
CA PHE A 74 -2.10 -7.76 7.76
C PHE A 74 -1.47 -7.27 6.46
N GLU A 75 -0.49 -8.02 5.90
CA GLU A 75 0.08 -7.72 4.58
C GLU A 75 -0.99 -7.75 3.48
N MET A 76 -1.85 -8.77 3.49
CA MET A 76 -2.94 -8.92 2.53
C MET A 76 -3.99 -7.82 2.70
N LEU A 77 -4.39 -7.50 3.93
CA LEU A 77 -5.30 -6.38 4.22
C LEU A 77 -4.74 -5.08 3.66
N ARG A 78 -3.49 -4.74 4.00
CA ARG A 78 -2.85 -3.52 3.52
C ARG A 78 -2.78 -3.47 1.99
N THR A 79 -2.50 -4.60 1.35
CA THR A 79 -2.49 -4.71 -0.12
C THR A 79 -3.88 -4.44 -0.70
N CYS A 80 -4.93 -5.00 -0.11
CA CYS A 80 -6.30 -4.75 -0.54
C CYS A 80 -6.69 -3.27 -0.36
N LEU A 81 -6.32 -2.65 0.77
CA LEU A 81 -6.58 -1.24 1.03
C LEU A 81 -5.88 -0.32 0.03
N ILE A 82 -4.61 -0.57 -0.30
CA ILE A 82 -3.87 0.21 -1.31
C ILE A 82 -4.54 0.11 -2.67
N LYS A 83 -5.00 -1.08 -3.05
CA LYS A 83 -5.66 -1.27 -4.35
C LYS A 83 -7.07 -0.69 -4.39
N THR A 84 -7.76 -0.67 -3.27
CA THR A 84 -9.11 -0.10 -3.15
C THR A 84 -9.06 1.43 -3.10
N PHE A 85 -8.04 1.98 -2.45
CA PHE A 85 -7.86 3.43 -2.23
C PHE A 85 -6.46 3.88 -2.68
N PRO A 86 -6.16 3.87 -3.98
CA PRO A 86 -4.83 4.20 -4.51
C PRO A 86 -4.39 5.64 -4.28
N THR A 87 -5.35 6.56 -4.06
CA THR A 87 -5.09 7.98 -3.80
C THR A 87 -4.87 8.29 -2.32
N LEU A 88 -5.22 7.37 -1.40
CA LEU A 88 -5.11 7.58 0.04
C LEU A 88 -3.78 7.09 0.62
N LEU A 89 -3.28 7.82 1.62
CA LEU A 89 -2.10 7.43 2.43
C LEU A 89 -2.42 6.27 3.37
N ILE A 90 -2.41 5.04 2.84
CA ILE A 90 -2.63 3.83 3.65
C ILE A 90 -1.45 3.58 4.62
N PRO A 91 -1.70 3.52 5.94
CA PRO A 91 -0.66 3.41 6.96
C PRO A 91 0.33 2.25 6.71
N PRO A 92 1.61 2.40 7.09
CA PRO A 92 2.60 1.35 6.91
C PRO A 92 2.41 0.23 7.93
N ILE A 93 2.81 -0.98 7.57
CA ILE A 93 3.04 -2.07 8.51
C ILE A 93 4.55 -2.31 8.65
N PRO A 94 5.04 -2.82 9.79
CA PRO A 94 6.46 -3.11 9.98
C PRO A 94 6.93 -4.11 8.92
N GLU A 95 8.10 -3.93 8.30
CA GLU A 95 8.58 -4.76 7.18
C GLU A 95 8.79 -6.25 7.58
N LYS A 96 8.59 -7.15 6.61
CA LYS A 96 8.86 -8.57 6.78
C LYS A 96 10.37 -8.79 6.80
N GLN A 97 10.89 -9.18 7.96
CA GLN A 97 12.25 -9.70 8.07
C GLN A 97 12.26 -11.09 7.43
N THR A 98 12.73 -11.19 6.18
CA THR A 98 12.90 -12.47 5.48
C THR A 98 14.09 -13.20 6.10
N LEU A 99 14.01 -14.50 6.39
CA LEU A 99 15.17 -15.27 6.92
C LEU A 99 16.43 -15.19 6.01
N ALA A 100 16.27 -14.84 4.72
CA ALA A 100 17.37 -14.59 3.79
C ALA A 100 18.11 -13.24 4.02
N SER A 101 17.56 -12.30 4.79
CA SER A 101 18.28 -11.09 5.22
C SER A 101 19.33 -11.35 6.30
N ASN A 102 19.51 -12.61 6.72
CA ASN A 102 20.64 -13.02 7.55
C ASN A 102 21.96 -13.07 6.74
N LEU A 103 21.90 -12.94 5.40
CA LEU A 103 23.08 -12.90 4.52
C LEU A 103 23.37 -11.52 3.91
N THR A 104 22.40 -10.60 3.90
CA THR A 104 22.62 -9.20 3.50
C THR A 104 22.53 -8.28 4.71
N SER A 105 23.70 -7.87 5.17
CA SER A 105 24.00 -7.11 6.38
C SER A 105 23.42 -5.68 6.47
N THR A 106 22.40 -5.31 5.69
CA THR A 106 21.89 -3.93 5.61
C THR A 106 20.50 -3.75 6.21
N THR A 107 19.60 -4.74 6.13
CA THR A 107 18.23 -4.64 6.68
C THR A 107 18.07 -5.35 8.02
N ALA A 108 18.67 -6.53 8.22
CA ALA A 108 18.70 -7.20 9.54
C ALA A 108 19.48 -6.37 10.57
N LYS A 109 20.61 -5.76 10.17
CA LYS A 109 21.33 -4.79 11.01
C LYS A 109 20.47 -3.60 11.39
N SER A 110 19.54 -3.15 10.55
CA SER A 110 18.70 -2.01 10.88
C SER A 110 17.86 -2.28 12.13
N LEU A 111 17.15 -3.42 12.20
CA LEU A 111 16.31 -3.77 13.36
C LEU A 111 17.10 -4.33 14.56
N GLU A 112 18.19 -5.09 14.34
CA GLU A 112 19.11 -5.50 15.42
C GLU A 112 19.74 -4.29 16.12
N SER A 113 20.02 -3.23 15.36
CA SER A 113 20.59 -1.99 15.91
C SER A 113 19.57 -1.02 16.46
N HIS A 114 18.26 -1.32 16.40
CA HIS A 114 17.19 -0.48 16.97
C HIS A 114 16.78 -0.90 18.40
N PHE A 115 17.19 -2.08 18.88
CA PHE A 115 16.90 -2.54 20.23
C PHE A 115 18.14 -3.23 20.83
N PRO A 116 19.09 -2.48 21.41
CA PRO A 116 20.23 -3.09 22.08
C PRO A 116 19.74 -3.85 23.31
N VAL A 117 20.21 -5.09 23.44
CA VAL A 117 19.94 -5.94 24.59
C VAL A 117 20.67 -5.36 25.80
N ALA A 118 19.94 -5.09 26.88
CA ALA A 118 20.54 -5.00 28.20
C ALA A 118 20.81 -6.42 28.72
N ASN A 119 22.09 -6.68 29.02
CA ASN A 119 22.65 -7.84 29.73
C ASN A 119 22.96 -9.12 28.92
N GLY A 120 24.26 -9.38 28.78
CA GLY A 120 24.83 -10.72 28.51
C GLY A 120 25.90 -10.73 27.41
N PRO A 121 27.12 -11.24 27.66
CA PRO A 121 28.12 -11.46 26.62
C PRO A 121 27.73 -12.72 25.85
N SER A 122 26.82 -12.59 24.88
CA SER A 122 26.47 -13.66 23.95
C SER A 122 26.03 -13.06 22.62
N SER A 123 27.03 -12.75 21.80
CA SER A 123 26.89 -12.47 20.38
C SER A 123 26.15 -13.63 19.68
N SER A 124 25.04 -13.34 19.00
CA SER A 124 24.46 -14.02 17.82
C SER A 124 22.96 -14.40 17.82
N ASN A 125 22.19 -14.16 18.88
CA ASN A 125 20.76 -14.51 18.85
C ASN A 125 19.85 -13.31 18.61
N HIS A 126 19.22 -13.25 17.43
CA HIS A 126 18.01 -12.45 17.21
C HIS A 126 17.02 -12.75 18.33
N ASN A 127 16.71 -11.81 19.23
CA ASN A 127 15.66 -12.04 20.22
C ASN A 127 14.30 -11.92 19.51
N PRO A 128 13.61 -13.04 19.21
CA PRO A 128 12.33 -13.00 18.49
C PRO A 128 11.26 -12.24 19.29
N LEU A 129 11.40 -12.19 20.62
CA LEU A 129 10.50 -11.47 21.53
C LEU A 129 10.48 -9.97 21.24
N ASN A 130 11.63 -9.31 21.09
CA ASN A 130 11.72 -7.88 20.79
C ASN A 130 11.08 -7.53 19.44
N LEU A 131 11.24 -8.39 18.44
CA LEU A 131 10.61 -8.21 17.13
C LEU A 131 9.09 -8.37 17.21
N ILE A 132 8.59 -9.35 17.99
CA ILE A 132 7.16 -9.59 18.19
C ILE A 132 6.52 -8.40 18.91
N GLU A 133 7.15 -7.86 19.95
CA GLU A 133 6.66 -6.68 20.67
C GLU A 133 6.68 -5.42 19.81
N TYR A 134 7.76 -5.19 19.06
CA TYR A 134 7.80 -4.11 18.08
C TYR A 134 6.68 -4.25 17.03
N ARG A 135 6.48 -5.45 16.48
CA ARG A 135 5.38 -5.70 15.54
C ARG A 135 4.02 -5.49 16.18
N LYS A 136 3.79 -5.96 17.40
CA LYS A 136 2.55 -5.76 18.17
C LYS A 136 2.24 -4.27 18.28
N ARG A 137 3.21 -3.44 18.69
CA ARG A 137 3.07 -1.98 18.78
C ARG A 137 2.74 -1.34 17.43
N MET A 138 3.55 -1.62 16.40
CA MET A 138 3.37 -1.01 15.06
C MET A 138 2.10 -1.48 14.34
N LEU A 139 1.67 -2.73 14.53
CA LEU A 139 0.40 -3.22 13.98
C LEU A 139 -0.79 -2.58 14.71
N SER A 140 -0.70 -2.33 16.02
CA SER A 140 -1.71 -1.56 16.75
C SER A 140 -1.81 -0.12 16.21
N VAL A 141 -0.68 0.53 15.95
CA VAL A 141 -0.64 1.86 15.30
C VAL A 141 -1.28 1.81 13.92
N PHE A 142 -0.94 0.81 13.10
CA PHE A 142 -1.54 0.60 11.78
C PHE A 142 -3.08 0.50 11.86
N LEU A 143 -3.61 -0.32 12.76
CA LEU A 143 -5.06 -0.51 12.93
C LEU A 143 -5.76 0.79 13.33
N ASN A 144 -5.24 1.51 14.32
CA ASN A 144 -5.84 2.77 14.77
C ASN A 144 -5.74 3.89 13.72
N ARG A 145 -4.65 3.94 12.96
CA ARG A 145 -4.51 4.86 11.83
C ARG A 145 -5.51 4.53 10.71
N CYS A 146 -5.75 3.26 10.42
CA CYS A 146 -6.79 2.82 9.48
C CYS A 146 -8.19 3.19 9.99
N LEU A 147 -8.45 3.01 11.28
CA LEU A 147 -9.73 3.37 11.91
C LEU A 147 -10.02 4.89 11.82
N ALA A 148 -8.97 5.73 11.84
CA ALA A 148 -9.08 7.18 11.72
C ALA A 148 -9.35 7.68 10.29
N ILE A 149 -9.31 6.81 9.28
CA ILE A 149 -9.59 7.15 7.88
C ILE A 149 -11.00 6.68 7.55
N ASP A 150 -11.95 7.61 7.37
CA ASP A 150 -13.37 7.28 7.20
C ASP A 150 -13.66 6.28 6.07
N GLN A 151 -12.98 6.41 4.93
CA GLN A 151 -13.13 5.50 3.79
C GLN A 151 -12.64 4.08 4.13
N VAL A 152 -11.54 3.96 4.88
CA VAL A 152 -10.97 2.66 5.30
C VAL A 152 -11.81 2.05 6.41
N LYS A 153 -12.29 2.86 7.36
CA LYS A 153 -13.17 2.43 8.46
C LYS A 153 -14.42 1.72 7.95
N LYS A 154 -15.02 2.21 6.85
CA LYS A 154 -16.21 1.64 6.21
C LYS A 154 -15.91 0.55 5.17
N CYS A 155 -14.64 0.27 4.91
CA CYS A 155 -14.23 -0.66 3.86
C CYS A 155 -14.51 -2.12 4.26
N ARG A 156 -15.15 -2.89 3.38
CA ARG A 156 -15.44 -4.31 3.60
C ARG A 156 -14.19 -5.13 3.98
N TYR A 157 -13.03 -4.83 3.41
CA TYR A 157 -11.79 -5.56 3.71
C TYR A 157 -11.35 -5.33 5.16
N PHE A 158 -11.48 -4.10 5.67
CA PHE A 158 -11.11 -3.76 7.04
C PHE A 158 -12.11 -4.32 8.05
N LEU A 159 -13.42 -4.22 7.74
CA LEU A 159 -14.48 -4.76 8.58
C LEU A 159 -14.39 -6.29 8.69
N SER A 160 -14.26 -7.01 7.56
CA SER A 160 -14.08 -8.47 7.55
C SER A 160 -12.78 -8.91 8.22
N PHE A 161 -11.73 -8.10 8.16
CA PHE A 161 -10.50 -8.39 8.89
C PHE A 161 -10.70 -8.34 10.41
N LEU A 162 -11.58 -7.46 10.90
CA LEU A 162 -11.89 -7.26 12.32
C LEU A 162 -13.10 -8.05 12.83
N ASP A 163 -13.62 -8.98 12.02
CA ASP A 163 -14.72 -9.86 12.41
C ASP A 163 -14.20 -11.24 12.84
N PRO A 164 -14.49 -11.70 14.08
CA PRO A 164 -14.05 -13.02 14.54
C PRO A 164 -14.68 -14.19 13.79
N GLU A 165 -15.85 -14.03 13.17
CA GLU A 165 -16.50 -15.11 12.42
C GLU A 165 -15.98 -15.27 10.99
N THR A 166 -15.29 -14.24 10.48
CA THR A 166 -14.75 -14.27 9.14
C THR A 166 -13.34 -14.87 9.15
N ASN A 167 -13.15 -15.99 8.43
CA ASN A 167 -11.82 -16.41 8.00
C ASN A 167 -11.36 -15.48 6.88
N PHE A 168 -10.37 -14.63 7.17
CA PHE A 168 -9.94 -13.59 6.24
C PHE A 168 -9.32 -14.14 4.96
N SER A 169 -8.63 -15.28 5.03
CA SER A 169 -8.03 -15.91 3.85
C SER A 169 -9.11 -16.47 2.91
N ASP A 170 -10.13 -17.12 3.46
CA ASP A 170 -11.25 -17.67 2.68
C ASP A 170 -12.12 -16.53 2.09
N PHE A 171 -12.34 -15.47 2.87
CA PHE A 171 -13.01 -14.26 2.39
C PHE A 171 -12.30 -13.67 1.16
N LEU A 172 -10.97 -13.60 1.17
CA LEU A 172 -10.20 -13.11 0.01
C LEU A 172 -10.17 -14.10 -1.16
N ALA A 173 -10.43 -15.38 -0.93
CA ALA A 173 -10.51 -16.40 -1.98
C ALA A 173 -11.81 -16.33 -2.80
N LEU A 174 -12.85 -15.64 -2.29
CA LEU A 174 -14.09 -15.38 -3.03
C LEU A 174 -13.79 -14.68 -4.37
N LYS A 175 -14.49 -15.08 -5.44
CA LYS A 175 -14.22 -14.62 -6.82
C LYS A 175 -14.16 -13.10 -6.95
N GLU A 176 -15.09 -12.40 -6.30
CA GLU A 176 -15.20 -10.93 -6.33
C GLU A 176 -13.99 -10.24 -5.69
N ASN A 177 -13.43 -10.83 -4.63
CA ASN A 177 -12.25 -10.31 -3.93
C ASN A 177 -10.96 -10.69 -4.65
N GLN A 178 -10.94 -11.86 -5.29
CA GLN A 178 -9.77 -12.35 -5.99
C GLN A 178 -9.35 -11.45 -7.17
N ILE A 179 -10.32 -10.82 -7.84
CA ILE A 179 -10.07 -9.85 -8.92
C ILE A 179 -9.22 -8.70 -8.41
N LEU A 180 -9.57 -8.10 -7.26
CA LEU A 180 -8.79 -7.04 -6.64
C LEU A 180 -7.36 -7.53 -6.34
N CYS A 181 -7.23 -8.69 -5.70
CA CYS A 181 -5.94 -9.24 -5.25
C CYS A 181 -4.99 -9.55 -6.42
N LYS A 182 -5.49 -10.02 -7.57
CA LYS A 182 -4.66 -10.43 -8.72
C LYS A 182 -4.42 -9.31 -9.74
N THR A 183 -5.28 -8.29 -9.77
CA THR A 183 -5.21 -7.24 -10.79
C THR A 183 -4.19 -6.16 -10.42
N SER A 184 -3.50 -5.61 -11.43
CA SER A 184 -2.61 -4.45 -11.23
C SER A 184 -3.41 -3.23 -10.81
N ILE A 185 -2.87 -2.41 -9.89
CA ILE A 185 -3.52 -1.17 -9.43
C ILE A 185 -3.84 -0.20 -10.59
N TYR A 186 -3.03 -0.22 -11.67
CA TYR A 186 -3.26 0.62 -12.85
C TYR A 186 -4.38 0.12 -13.76
N LYS A 187 -4.87 -1.10 -13.51
CA LYS A 187 -6.00 -1.71 -14.23
C LYS A 187 -7.28 -1.71 -13.39
N LEU A 188 -7.27 -1.05 -12.23
CA LEU A 188 -8.43 -0.84 -11.38
C LEU A 188 -8.90 0.60 -11.54
N ALA A 189 -10.21 0.83 -11.42
CA ALA A 189 -10.71 2.19 -11.29
C ALA A 189 -10.20 2.81 -9.97
N PRO A 190 -9.75 4.09 -9.96
CA PRO A 190 -9.11 4.70 -8.80
C PRO A 190 -10.05 4.95 -7.61
N PHE A 191 -11.34 5.16 -7.86
CA PHE A 191 -12.32 5.54 -6.82
C PHE A 191 -13.36 4.45 -6.54
N ASP A 192 -13.48 3.45 -7.42
CA ASP A 192 -14.28 2.24 -7.20
C ASP A 192 -13.59 1.03 -7.84
N ALA A 193 -12.60 0.47 -7.15
CA ALA A 193 -11.76 -0.61 -7.67
C ALA A 193 -12.55 -1.88 -8.08
N LEU A 194 -13.79 -2.04 -7.60
CA LEU A 194 -14.64 -3.19 -7.89
C LEU A 194 -15.59 -2.96 -9.07
N SER A 195 -15.73 -1.72 -9.56
CA SER A 195 -16.46 -1.39 -10.79
C SER A 195 -15.99 -2.21 -12.00
N ASN A 196 -14.75 -2.69 -11.99
CA ASN A 196 -14.18 -3.61 -12.99
C ASN A 196 -14.95 -4.91 -13.20
N LEU A 197 -15.76 -5.35 -12.22
CA LEU A 197 -16.68 -6.47 -12.38
C LEU A 197 -17.73 -6.20 -13.46
N ASP A 198 -18.17 -4.94 -13.55
CA ASP A 198 -19.22 -4.48 -14.45
C ASP A 198 -18.65 -3.84 -15.72
N ASN A 199 -17.49 -3.16 -15.63
CA ASN A 199 -16.82 -2.48 -16.74
C ASN A 199 -15.38 -3.01 -16.98
N GLN A 200 -15.20 -3.75 -18.07
CA GLN A 200 -13.92 -4.38 -18.39
C GLN A 200 -12.88 -3.44 -19.03
N ILE A 201 -13.23 -2.20 -19.33
CA ILE A 201 -12.33 -1.24 -19.99
C ILE A 201 -11.06 -1.04 -19.17
N TYR A 202 -11.18 -0.92 -17.85
CA TYR A 202 -10.04 -0.79 -16.94
C TYR A 202 -9.06 -1.97 -17.00
N LEU A 203 -9.57 -3.21 -17.12
CA LEU A 203 -8.74 -4.42 -17.16
C LEU A 203 -7.81 -4.48 -18.38
N THR A 204 -8.18 -3.73 -19.42
CA THR A 204 -7.44 -3.65 -20.68
C THR A 204 -6.52 -2.44 -20.79
N LEU A 205 -6.45 -1.60 -19.76
CA LEU A 205 -5.51 -0.47 -19.73
C LEU A 205 -4.04 -0.95 -19.75
N PRO A 206 -3.14 -0.21 -20.42
CA PRO A 206 -1.72 -0.52 -20.42
C PRO A 206 -1.13 -0.32 -19.02
N VAL A 207 -0.16 -1.15 -18.61
CA VAL A 207 0.51 -0.99 -17.31
C VAL A 207 1.84 -0.26 -17.53
N PRO A 208 2.02 0.94 -16.96
CA PRO A 208 3.28 1.67 -17.03
C PRO A 208 4.42 0.89 -16.37
N SER A 209 5.61 0.94 -16.97
CA SER A 209 6.84 0.43 -16.37
C SER A 209 7.77 1.58 -15.98
N ALA A 210 8.81 1.29 -15.20
CA ALA A 210 9.78 2.31 -14.79
C ALA A 210 10.49 2.99 -15.98
N SER A 211 10.69 2.28 -17.09
CA SER A 211 11.31 2.82 -18.30
C SER A 211 10.34 3.63 -19.17
N THR A 212 9.03 3.47 -19.00
CA THR A 212 8.03 4.13 -19.84
C THR A 212 8.02 5.65 -19.66
N PHE A 213 8.33 6.15 -18.46
CA PHE A 213 8.37 7.60 -18.20
C PHE A 213 9.34 8.34 -19.14
N GLY A 214 10.51 7.75 -19.45
CA GLY A 214 11.48 8.37 -20.35
C GLY A 214 11.03 8.49 -21.81
N SER A 215 9.93 7.82 -22.20
CA SER A 215 9.34 7.95 -23.54
C SER A 215 8.45 9.17 -23.70
N PHE A 216 8.14 9.88 -22.60
CA PHE A 216 7.23 11.03 -22.55
C PHE A 216 7.85 12.18 -21.73
N PRO A 217 8.96 12.78 -22.20
CA PRO A 217 9.67 13.83 -21.48
C PRO A 217 8.84 15.10 -21.27
N GLU A 218 7.83 15.35 -22.11
CA GLU A 218 6.91 16.50 -22.02
C GLU A 218 6.19 16.59 -20.65
N LEU A 219 5.90 15.44 -20.02
CA LEU A 219 5.26 15.39 -18.70
C LEU A 219 6.12 16.05 -17.61
N ALA A 220 7.45 16.10 -17.80
CA ALA A 220 8.34 16.68 -16.80
C ALA A 220 8.22 18.21 -16.70
N GLY A 221 7.73 18.87 -17.76
CA GLY A 221 7.54 20.33 -17.79
C GLY A 221 6.17 20.79 -17.30
N GLU A 222 5.27 19.88 -16.94
CA GLU A 222 3.97 20.24 -16.40
C GLU A 222 4.11 20.75 -14.95
N GLU A 223 3.53 21.91 -14.64
CA GLU A 223 3.62 22.54 -13.32
C GLU A 223 3.19 21.59 -12.18
N GLN A 224 2.13 20.81 -12.42
CA GLN A 224 1.64 19.82 -11.47
C GLN A 224 2.70 18.76 -11.14
N PHE A 225 3.41 18.28 -12.16
CA PHE A 225 4.47 17.29 -12.00
C PHE A 225 5.65 17.88 -11.21
N GLU A 226 6.08 19.09 -11.53
CA GLU A 226 7.12 19.80 -10.78
C GLU A 226 6.74 19.94 -9.29
N ASN A 227 5.48 20.24 -9.01
CA ASN A 227 5.00 20.39 -7.64
C ASN A 227 5.06 19.06 -6.86
N PHE A 228 4.74 17.92 -7.48
CA PHE A 228 4.94 16.61 -6.85
C PHE A 228 6.43 16.27 -6.66
N VAL A 229 7.30 16.60 -7.62
CA VAL A 229 8.75 16.43 -7.49
C VAL A 229 9.32 17.27 -6.33
N LYS A 230 8.81 18.49 -6.11
CA LYS A 230 9.17 19.31 -4.94
C LYS A 230 8.83 18.59 -3.63
N PHE A 231 7.67 17.95 -3.53
CA PHE A 231 7.31 17.12 -2.37
C PHE A 231 8.24 15.91 -2.20
N GLU A 232 8.51 15.17 -3.28
CA GLU A 232 9.39 14.00 -3.24
C GLU A 232 10.81 14.35 -2.76
N ASN A 233 11.38 15.43 -3.29
CA ASN A 233 12.69 15.95 -2.87
C ASN A 233 12.69 16.34 -1.39
N LYS A 234 11.62 16.99 -0.93
CA LYS A 234 11.46 17.38 0.48
C LYS A 234 11.39 16.18 1.41
N PHE A 235 10.60 15.16 1.05
CA PHE A 235 10.49 13.93 1.84
C PHE A 235 11.78 13.11 1.83
N SER A 236 12.55 13.14 0.75
CA SER A 236 13.89 12.54 0.70
C SER A 236 14.86 13.22 1.65
N LYS A 237 14.82 14.56 1.75
CA LYS A 237 15.60 15.30 2.76
C LYS A 237 15.18 14.94 4.18
N TYR A 238 13.88 14.81 4.45
CA TYR A 238 13.39 14.38 5.76
C TYR A 238 13.89 12.99 6.14
N GLU A 239 13.81 12.03 5.22
CA GLU A 239 14.30 10.66 5.43
C GLU A 239 15.78 10.65 5.82
N ALA A 240 16.63 11.40 5.11
CA ALA A 240 18.06 11.50 5.43
C ALA A 240 18.32 12.07 6.84
N VAL A 241 17.56 13.09 7.24
CA VAL A 241 17.68 13.69 8.59
C VAL A 241 17.18 12.72 9.67
N LEU A 242 16.02 12.09 9.48
CA LEU A 242 15.48 11.10 10.43
C LEU A 242 16.42 9.91 10.61
N ASP A 243 17.11 9.49 9.54
CA ASP A 243 18.13 8.44 9.61
C ASP A 243 19.34 8.84 10.44
N ASN A 244 19.80 10.08 10.28
CA ASN A 244 20.89 10.61 11.08
C ASN A 244 20.50 10.69 12.57
N ILE A 245 19.30 11.19 12.87
CA ILE A 245 18.76 11.23 14.25
C ILE A 245 18.69 9.82 14.84
N SER A 246 18.15 8.86 14.08
CA SER A 246 18.04 7.47 14.52
C SER A 246 19.42 6.85 14.80
N ARG A 247 20.45 7.15 13.99
CA ARG A 247 21.83 6.69 14.24
C ARG A 247 22.45 7.34 15.47
N THR A 248 22.25 8.64 15.67
CA THR A 248 22.74 9.34 16.87
C THR A 248 22.07 8.80 18.13
N ASN A 249 20.75 8.57 18.08
CA ASN A 249 19.99 7.98 19.18
C ASN A 249 20.56 6.62 19.60
N LYS A 250 20.90 5.76 18.64
CA LYS A 250 21.53 4.46 18.91
C LYS A 250 22.87 4.60 19.64
N ARG A 251 23.71 5.55 19.23
CA ARG A 251 24.99 5.80 19.90
C ARG A 251 24.78 6.29 21.34
N LEU A 252 23.78 7.13 21.56
CA LEU A 252 23.42 7.63 22.88
C LEU A 252 22.95 6.49 23.82
N VAL A 253 22.03 5.65 23.35
CA VAL A 253 21.57 4.46 24.08
C VAL A 253 22.74 3.54 24.41
N LYS A 254 23.61 3.26 23.43
CA LYS A 254 24.81 2.46 23.62
C LYS A 254 25.73 3.05 24.70
N HIS A 255 25.95 4.36 24.67
CA HIS A 255 26.77 5.04 25.67
C HIS A 255 26.20 4.89 27.09
N PHE A 256 24.87 5.03 27.28
CA PHE A 256 24.25 4.79 28.59
C PHE A 256 24.43 3.35 29.07
N THR A 257 24.35 2.37 28.17
CA THR A 257 24.62 0.96 28.50
C THR A 257 26.08 0.74 28.87
N GLU A 258 27.03 1.34 28.14
CA GLU A 258 28.47 1.24 28.42
C GLU A 258 28.87 1.94 29.74
N MET A 259 28.16 3.00 30.13
CA MET A 259 28.38 3.72 31.41
C MET A 259 27.85 2.96 32.64
N SER A 260 26.94 2.01 32.44
CA SER A 260 26.29 1.26 33.53
C SER A 260 27.24 0.49 34.47
N PRO A 261 28.24 -0.28 33.98
CA PRO A 261 29.21 -0.95 34.86
C PRO A 261 30.02 0.03 35.70
N ASP A 262 30.50 1.13 35.12
CA ASP A 262 31.30 2.13 35.82
C ASP A 262 30.51 2.79 36.96
N LEU A 263 29.24 3.13 36.72
CA LEU A 263 28.35 3.66 37.78
C LEU A 263 28.11 2.65 38.91
N THR A 264 28.02 1.37 38.57
CA THR A 264 27.85 0.29 39.54
C THR A 264 29.11 0.10 40.39
N GLU A 265 30.28 0.14 39.75
CA GLU A 265 31.57 0.03 40.43
C GLU A 265 31.83 1.23 41.36
N LEU A 266 31.55 2.46 40.89
CA LEU A 266 31.65 3.65 41.73
C LEU A 266 30.69 3.59 42.93
N GLY A 267 29.42 3.25 42.70
CA GLY A 267 28.42 3.14 43.78
C GLY A 267 28.82 2.12 44.84
N SER A 268 29.30 0.94 44.42
CA SER A 268 29.76 -0.12 45.33
C SER A 268 31.06 0.25 46.05
N SER A 269 32.01 0.89 45.37
CA SER A 269 33.29 1.31 45.95
C SER A 269 33.10 2.40 47.03
N PHE A 270 32.24 3.40 46.78
CA PHE A 270 31.94 4.40 47.79
C PHE A 270 31.22 3.80 49.01
N LYS A 271 30.28 2.87 48.81
CA LYS A 271 29.67 2.15 49.94
C LYS A 271 30.68 1.30 50.71
N ALA A 272 31.61 0.63 50.05
CA ALA A 272 32.67 -0.12 50.70
C ALA A 272 33.60 0.80 51.53
N LEU A 273 33.99 1.95 50.96
CA LEU A 273 34.78 2.96 51.67
C LEU A 273 34.04 3.53 52.87
N SER A 274 32.73 3.76 52.74
CA SER A 274 31.85 4.19 53.83
C SER A 274 31.85 3.23 55.01
N LEU A 275 31.92 1.91 54.76
CA LEU A 275 32.00 0.90 55.83
C LEU A 275 33.35 0.93 56.54
N ILE A 276 34.44 1.24 55.82
CA ILE A 276 35.79 1.33 56.40
C ILE A 276 35.94 2.59 57.25
N GLN A 277 35.39 3.71 56.78
CA GLN A 277 35.54 5.01 57.44
C GLN A 277 34.38 5.36 58.39
N ASP A 278 33.36 4.51 58.49
CA ASP A 278 32.14 4.74 59.26
C ASP A 278 31.50 6.12 58.98
N SER A 279 31.30 6.42 57.68
CA SER A 279 30.88 7.76 57.21
C SER A 279 29.62 7.74 56.35
N ASN A 280 28.51 8.20 56.92
CA ASN A 280 27.22 8.31 56.23
C ASN A 280 27.27 9.23 54.98
N SER A 281 28.12 10.26 54.98
CA SER A 281 28.27 11.16 53.84
C SER A 281 28.88 10.43 52.63
N ILE A 282 29.82 9.51 52.86
CA ILE A 282 30.41 8.67 51.80
C ILE A 282 29.39 7.65 51.30
N GLU A 283 28.58 7.07 52.19
CA GLU A 283 27.47 6.19 51.78
C GLU A 283 26.48 6.91 50.86
N ASN A 284 26.15 8.16 51.18
CA ASN A 284 25.25 8.99 50.39
C ASN A 284 25.78 9.22 48.97
N VAL A 285 27.10 9.44 48.80
CA VAL A 285 27.73 9.51 47.47
C VAL A 285 27.54 8.21 46.69
N GLY A 286 27.74 7.06 47.33
CA GLY A 286 27.48 5.75 46.71
C GLY A 286 26.03 5.59 46.24
N ARG A 287 25.06 6.03 47.05
CA ARG A 287 23.62 6.01 46.70
C ARG A 287 23.27 6.94 45.53
N VAL A 288 24.00 8.05 45.35
CA VAL A 288 23.80 8.94 44.19
C VAL A 288 24.14 8.21 42.89
N PHE A 289 25.27 7.49 42.84
CA PHE A 289 25.65 6.72 41.65
C PHE A 289 24.64 5.61 41.30
N ASP A 290 24.08 4.91 42.29
CA ASP A 290 23.01 3.92 42.02
C ASP A 290 21.76 4.60 41.43
N ARG A 291 21.38 5.77 41.95
CA ARG A 291 20.24 6.54 41.42
C ARG A 291 20.51 6.95 39.97
N THR A 292 21.68 7.52 39.70
CA THR A 292 22.10 7.89 38.34
C THR A 292 21.98 6.71 37.37
N LEU A 293 22.40 5.51 37.78
CA LEU A 293 22.27 4.29 36.99
C LEU A 293 20.82 3.94 36.66
N ILE A 294 19.93 3.95 37.67
CA ILE A 294 18.50 3.65 37.47
C ILE A 294 17.89 4.62 36.46
N TYR A 295 18.11 5.92 36.64
CA TYR A 295 17.52 6.94 35.77
C TYR A 295 18.16 6.98 34.38
N ALA A 296 19.45 6.63 34.25
CA ALA A 296 20.09 6.47 32.94
C ALA A 296 19.45 5.32 32.15
N ASN A 297 19.15 4.20 32.81
CA ASN A 297 18.45 3.08 32.20
C ASN A 297 17.01 3.45 31.80
N GLN A 298 16.28 4.16 32.66
CA GLN A 298 14.93 4.65 32.33
C GLN A 298 14.92 5.62 31.15
N LEU A 299 15.86 6.58 31.10
CA LEU A 299 16.01 7.49 29.98
C LEU A 299 16.33 6.72 28.68
N SER A 300 17.23 5.74 28.77
CA SER A 300 17.61 4.87 27.65
C SER A 300 16.39 4.12 27.11
N GLU A 301 15.57 3.53 27.98
CA GLU A 301 14.34 2.83 27.62
C GLU A 301 13.28 3.77 27.01
N ALA A 302 12.99 4.90 27.66
CA ALA A 302 12.01 5.88 27.17
C ALA A 302 12.40 6.42 25.79
N THR A 303 13.69 6.66 25.58
CA THR A 303 14.23 7.14 24.30
C THR A 303 14.23 6.04 23.24
N ASN A 304 14.49 4.78 23.60
CA ASN A 304 14.51 3.71 22.62
C ASN A 304 13.11 3.21 22.22
N THR A 305 12.15 3.24 23.13
CA THR A 305 10.79 2.73 22.90
C THR A 305 9.86 3.81 22.34
N GLY A 306 9.94 5.05 22.84
CA GLY A 306 9.05 6.15 22.47
C GLY A 306 9.54 6.95 21.25
N LEU A 307 10.79 7.44 21.30
CA LEU A 307 11.33 8.29 20.24
C LEU A 307 11.52 7.50 18.95
N LEU A 308 12.17 6.34 19.04
CA LEU A 308 12.60 5.60 17.86
C LEU A 308 11.44 5.00 17.06
N ASP A 309 10.44 4.44 17.72
CA ASP A 309 9.22 3.95 17.09
C ASP A 309 8.54 5.04 16.27
N LYS A 310 8.44 6.25 16.84
CA LYS A 310 7.83 7.39 16.17
C LYS A 310 8.66 7.88 14.97
N LEU A 311 9.99 7.88 15.08
CA LEU A 311 10.88 8.19 13.97
C LEU A 311 10.71 7.19 12.82
N ILE A 312 10.60 5.90 13.15
CA ILE A 312 10.37 4.83 12.16
C ILE A 312 8.99 4.98 11.51
N GLU A 313 7.93 5.29 12.27
CA GLU A 313 6.60 5.60 11.75
C GLU A 313 6.69 6.75 10.72
N LEU A 314 7.27 7.88 11.13
CA LEU A 314 7.44 9.07 10.28
C LEU A 314 8.20 8.74 9.00
N LYS A 315 9.32 8.01 9.10
CA LYS A 315 10.11 7.56 7.94
C LYS A 315 9.31 6.63 7.02
N ASN A 316 8.53 5.71 7.56
CA ASN A 316 7.76 4.79 6.72
C ASN A 316 6.62 5.51 6.00
N PHE A 317 6.00 6.53 6.61
CA PHE A 317 5.02 7.36 5.91
C PHE A 317 5.63 8.20 4.78
N THR A 318 6.87 8.70 4.90
CA THR A 318 7.51 9.39 3.76
C THR A 318 7.70 8.46 2.56
N LYS A 319 8.03 7.18 2.80
CA LYS A 319 8.07 6.16 1.73
C LYS A 319 6.70 5.96 1.08
N ILE A 320 5.61 6.00 1.85
CA ILE A 320 4.24 5.87 1.31
C ILE A 320 3.88 7.09 0.47
N ALA A 321 4.20 8.31 0.93
CA ALA A 321 3.97 9.54 0.16
C ALA A 321 4.65 9.48 -1.21
N LYS A 322 5.92 9.02 -1.27
CA LYS A 322 6.63 8.79 -2.54
C LYS A 322 5.94 7.77 -3.44
N LYS A 323 5.39 6.68 -2.88
CA LYS A 323 4.64 5.67 -3.66
C LYS A 323 3.36 6.22 -4.27
N ILE A 324 2.64 7.10 -3.58
CA ILE A 324 1.44 7.73 -4.11
C ILE A 324 1.79 8.74 -5.21
N ILE A 325 2.87 9.52 -5.03
CA ILE A 325 3.42 10.38 -6.09
C ILE A 325 3.79 9.54 -7.33
N GLN A 326 4.41 8.38 -7.12
CA GLN A 326 4.74 7.47 -8.21
C GLN A 326 3.49 6.91 -8.90
N TYR A 327 2.44 6.58 -8.15
CA TYR A 327 1.16 6.15 -8.72
C TYR A 327 0.54 7.25 -9.58
N ASN A 328 0.50 8.49 -9.09
CA ASN A 328 0.03 9.67 -9.82
C ASN A 328 0.78 9.84 -11.15
N ARG A 329 2.12 9.86 -11.10
CA ARG A 329 2.98 9.95 -12.28
C ARG A 329 2.68 8.84 -13.29
N ASN A 330 2.54 7.62 -12.81
CA ASN A 330 2.27 6.48 -13.69
C ASN A 330 0.88 6.55 -14.31
N LYS A 331 -0.13 7.16 -13.65
CA LYS A 331 -1.43 7.44 -14.26
C LYS A 331 -1.34 8.47 -15.39
N ALA A 332 -0.55 9.52 -15.23
CA ALA A 332 -0.27 10.46 -16.33
C ALA A 332 0.45 9.77 -17.52
N VAL A 333 1.44 8.92 -17.22
CA VAL A 333 2.11 8.10 -18.26
C VAL A 333 1.13 7.14 -18.94
N GLN A 334 0.23 6.53 -18.18
CA GLN A 334 -0.79 5.61 -18.70
C GLN A 334 -1.68 6.31 -19.74
N LEU A 335 -2.09 7.56 -19.48
CA LEU A 335 -2.83 8.38 -20.44
C LEU A 335 -2.03 8.59 -21.74
N LYS A 336 -0.76 9.02 -21.64
CA LYS A 336 0.10 9.21 -22.83
C LYS A 336 0.33 7.92 -23.62
N MET A 337 0.41 6.76 -22.97
CA MET A 337 0.48 5.47 -23.65
C MET A 337 -0.78 5.18 -24.48
N VAL A 338 -1.97 5.50 -23.93
CA VAL A 338 -3.25 5.31 -24.61
C VAL A 338 -3.37 6.28 -25.79
N GLU A 339 -3.06 7.57 -25.59
CA GLU A 339 -3.04 8.60 -26.66
C GLU A 339 -2.17 8.16 -27.85
N LYS A 340 -0.94 7.70 -27.57
CA LYS A 340 -0.02 7.20 -28.60
C LYS A 340 -0.58 5.96 -29.32
N SER A 341 -1.12 5.00 -28.56
CA SER A 341 -1.71 3.78 -29.13
C SER A 341 -2.95 4.08 -29.99
N LEU A 342 -3.71 5.12 -29.63
CA LEU A 342 -4.86 5.61 -30.38
C LEU A 342 -4.40 6.26 -31.69
N GLN A 343 -3.38 7.11 -31.64
CA GLN A 343 -2.80 7.72 -32.84
C GLN A 343 -2.28 6.65 -33.81
N ASP A 344 -1.55 5.66 -33.30
CA ASP A 344 -1.04 4.54 -34.11
C ASP A 344 -2.18 3.70 -34.73
N SER A 345 -3.23 3.43 -33.95
CA SER A 345 -4.41 2.69 -34.43
C SER A 345 -5.18 3.47 -35.49
N ARG A 346 -5.38 4.78 -35.31
CA ARG A 346 -6.02 5.67 -36.28
C ARG A 346 -5.21 5.76 -37.58
N ALA A 347 -3.89 5.83 -37.49
CA ALA A 347 -3.01 5.83 -38.66
C ALA A 347 -3.13 4.51 -39.46
N LYS A 348 -3.14 3.36 -38.78
CA LYS A 348 -3.35 2.04 -39.41
C LYS A 348 -4.73 1.90 -40.04
N TYR A 349 -5.78 2.37 -39.36
CA TYR A 349 -7.13 2.35 -39.88
C TYR A 349 -7.24 3.17 -41.18
N LYS A 350 -6.67 4.37 -41.20
CA LYS A 350 -6.64 5.22 -42.41
C LYS A 350 -5.89 4.55 -43.57
N GLU A 351 -4.81 3.82 -43.28
CA GLU A 351 -4.07 3.06 -44.29
C GLU A 351 -4.90 1.90 -44.85
N HIS A 352 -5.55 1.11 -43.99
CA HIS A 352 -6.42 0.02 -44.42
C HIS A 352 -7.67 0.51 -45.17
N GLN A 353 -8.21 1.65 -44.78
CA GLN A 353 -9.34 2.28 -45.48
C GLN A 353 -8.96 2.66 -46.91
N LYS A 354 -7.79 3.27 -47.12
CA LYS A 354 -7.29 3.58 -48.47
C LYS A 354 -7.09 2.33 -49.31
N GLN A 355 -6.54 1.27 -48.72
CA GLN A 355 -6.36 -0.02 -49.38
C GLN A 355 -7.72 -0.63 -49.78
N GLU A 356 -8.75 -0.48 -48.95
CA GLU A 356 -10.09 -0.95 -49.31
C GLU A 356 -10.75 -0.12 -50.41
N GLU A 357 -10.60 1.20 -50.39
CA GLU A 357 -11.06 2.06 -51.47
C GLU A 357 -10.38 1.73 -52.80
N GLU A 358 -9.08 1.42 -52.78
CA GLU A 358 -8.34 1.01 -53.98
C GLU A 358 -8.80 -0.35 -54.50
N ILE A 359 -8.97 -1.34 -53.63
CA ILE A 359 -9.46 -2.66 -54.03
C ILE A 359 -10.91 -2.58 -54.51
N SER A 360 -11.76 -1.80 -53.85
CA SER A 360 -13.14 -1.56 -54.28
C SER A 360 -13.20 -0.92 -55.67
N ARG A 361 -12.28 0.01 -56.00
CA ARG A 361 -12.16 0.55 -57.35
C ARG A 361 -11.73 -0.52 -58.36
N ILE A 362 -10.78 -1.38 -58.01
CA ILE A 362 -10.33 -2.49 -58.88
C ILE A 362 -11.49 -3.46 -59.12
N ASP A 363 -12.22 -3.86 -58.08
CA ASP A 363 -13.37 -4.75 -58.17
C ASP A 363 -14.48 -4.13 -59.03
N ALA A 364 -14.78 -2.84 -58.85
CA ALA A 364 -15.76 -2.11 -59.67
C ALA A 364 -15.36 -2.04 -61.16
N LEU A 365 -14.06 -1.89 -61.46
CA LEU A 365 -13.54 -1.96 -62.83
C LEU A 365 -13.62 -3.39 -63.40
N ALA A 366 -13.32 -4.40 -62.60
CA ALA A 366 -13.38 -5.81 -62.99
C ALA A 366 -14.82 -6.29 -63.22
N SER A 367 -15.77 -5.89 -62.38
CA SER A 367 -17.21 -6.20 -62.55
C SER A 367 -17.78 -5.49 -63.78
N ARG A 368 -17.34 -4.26 -64.07
CA ARG A 368 -17.70 -3.54 -65.31
C ARG A 368 -17.13 -4.22 -66.56
N ALA A 369 -15.95 -4.82 -66.48
CA ALA A 369 -15.34 -5.56 -67.58
C ALA A 369 -15.97 -6.96 -67.81
N THR A 370 -16.57 -7.56 -66.77
CA THR A 370 -17.16 -8.91 -66.83
C THR A 370 -18.70 -8.93 -66.97
N GLY A 371 -19.35 -7.76 -67.01
CA GLY A 371 -20.80 -7.65 -67.26
C GLY A 371 -21.68 -8.13 -66.11
N SER A 372 -21.14 -8.26 -64.89
CA SER A 372 -21.92 -8.59 -63.70
C SER A 372 -22.34 -7.33 -62.95
N GLU A 373 -23.61 -6.95 -63.08
CA GLU A 373 -24.23 -5.94 -62.21
C GLU A 373 -24.51 -6.57 -60.84
N GLN A 374 -23.55 -6.48 -59.92
CA GLN A 374 -23.84 -6.68 -58.50
C GLN A 374 -24.27 -5.34 -57.89
N SER A 375 -25.52 -5.30 -57.43
CA SER A 375 -26.09 -4.20 -56.68
C SER A 375 -25.29 -3.99 -55.39
N ALA A 376 -24.60 -2.86 -55.30
CA ALA A 376 -23.86 -2.44 -54.11
C ALA A 376 -24.86 -2.13 -52.99
N ASN A 377 -25.09 -3.10 -52.10
CA ASN A 377 -25.75 -2.83 -50.82
C ASN A 377 -24.81 -1.94 -49.98
N SER A 378 -25.04 -0.64 -50.03
CA SER A 378 -24.49 0.34 -49.09
C SER A 378 -25.23 0.22 -47.76
N SER A 379 -25.01 -0.87 -47.02
CA SER A 379 -25.38 -0.93 -45.62
C SER A 379 -24.49 0.05 -44.87
N ALA A 380 -25.03 1.24 -44.55
CA ALA A 380 -24.39 2.18 -43.64
C ALA A 380 -24.05 1.44 -42.34
N GLU A 381 -22.75 1.32 -42.07
CA GLU A 381 -22.22 0.49 -40.99
C GLU A 381 -22.60 1.11 -39.64
N ALA A 382 -23.37 0.39 -38.81
CA ALA A 382 -23.91 0.92 -37.56
C ALA A 382 -22.81 1.45 -36.61
N PRO A 383 -23.08 2.48 -35.79
CA PRO A 383 -22.15 2.95 -34.76
C PRO A 383 -21.91 1.87 -33.70
N LEU A 384 -20.63 1.69 -33.32
CA LEU A 384 -20.25 0.79 -32.22
C LEU A 384 -20.81 1.30 -30.89
N THR A 385 -21.31 0.39 -30.07
CA THR A 385 -21.89 0.70 -28.75
C THR A 385 -21.01 0.21 -27.60
N ASP A 386 -21.14 0.85 -26.43
CA ASP A 386 -20.47 0.39 -25.19
C ASP A 386 -20.83 -1.07 -24.86
N ALA A 387 -22.08 -1.50 -25.12
CA ALA A 387 -22.52 -2.87 -24.89
C ALA A 387 -21.78 -3.89 -25.79
N GLU A 388 -21.62 -3.57 -27.08
CA GLU A 388 -20.81 -4.39 -28.00
C GLU A 388 -19.35 -4.45 -27.54
N LEU A 389 -18.77 -3.32 -27.15
CA LEU A 389 -17.40 -3.26 -26.66
C LEU A 389 -17.22 -4.15 -25.41
N GLN A 390 -18.08 -4.02 -24.40
CA GLN A 390 -18.01 -4.86 -23.20
C GLN A 390 -18.15 -6.34 -23.53
N SER A 391 -19.08 -6.70 -24.43
CA SER A 391 -19.27 -8.10 -24.85
C SER A 391 -18.01 -8.66 -25.52
N ALA A 392 -17.38 -7.89 -26.41
CA ALA A 392 -16.17 -8.30 -27.12
C ALA A 392 -14.97 -8.46 -26.17
N LEU A 393 -14.81 -7.54 -25.21
CA LEU A 393 -13.78 -7.63 -24.17
C LEU A 393 -13.99 -8.88 -23.29
N TYR A 394 -15.25 -9.15 -22.92
CA TYR A 394 -15.62 -10.28 -22.06
C TYR A 394 -15.30 -11.63 -22.70
N VAL A 395 -15.65 -11.78 -23.98
CA VAL A 395 -15.34 -12.98 -24.77
C VAL A 395 -13.83 -13.17 -24.89
N ASN A 396 -13.08 -12.10 -25.12
CA ASN A 396 -11.63 -12.17 -25.23
C ASN A 396 -10.93 -12.51 -23.90
N ALA A 397 -11.46 -12.07 -22.77
CA ALA A 397 -10.92 -12.39 -21.43
C ALA A 397 -11.09 -13.86 -21.03
N ARG A 398 -12.10 -14.57 -21.57
CA ARG A 398 -12.40 -15.98 -21.26
C ARG A 398 -11.70 -16.99 -22.17
N LYS A 399 -11.01 -16.55 -23.23
CA LYS A 399 -10.26 -17.47 -24.11
C LYS A 399 -9.14 -18.15 -23.31
N PRO A 400 -9.10 -19.50 -23.23
CA PRO A 400 -8.08 -20.20 -22.48
C PRO A 400 -6.70 -19.87 -23.06
N PHE A 401 -5.83 -19.33 -22.20
CA PHE A 401 -4.45 -19.04 -22.52
C PHE A 401 -3.67 -20.36 -22.60
N TYR A 402 -3.78 -21.09 -23.71
CA TYR A 402 -2.85 -22.17 -24.00
C TYR A 402 -1.44 -21.57 -24.11
N GLY A 403 -0.57 -21.98 -23.18
CA GLY A 403 0.67 -21.32 -22.83
C GLY A 403 1.62 -21.10 -24.00
N LYS A 404 2.00 -19.84 -24.22
CA LYS A 404 3.22 -19.49 -24.94
C LYS A 404 4.42 -19.80 -24.03
N ILE A 405 5.01 -20.98 -24.20
CA ILE A 405 6.31 -21.33 -23.61
C ILE A 405 7.40 -20.55 -24.37
N PRO A 406 8.22 -19.72 -23.72
CA PRO A 406 9.39 -19.11 -24.35
C PRO A 406 10.38 -20.22 -24.73
N GLY A 407 10.67 -20.38 -26.02
CA GLY A 407 11.69 -21.33 -26.51
C GLY A 407 11.19 -22.42 -27.46
N ILE A 408 9.88 -22.62 -27.61
CA ILE A 408 9.33 -23.54 -28.62
C ILE A 408 8.83 -22.69 -29.80
N LYS A 409 9.70 -22.48 -30.79
CA LYS A 409 9.33 -21.87 -32.06
C LYS A 409 8.29 -22.77 -32.74
N LYS A 410 7.12 -22.18 -32.99
CA LYS A 410 6.03 -22.62 -33.86
C LYS A 410 6.45 -23.65 -34.94
N ILE A 411 6.01 -24.89 -34.82
CA ILE A 411 6.04 -25.87 -35.93
C ILE A 411 4.62 -26.09 -36.52
N ASN A 412 3.55 -25.56 -35.94
CA ASN A 412 2.18 -25.78 -36.45
C ASN A 412 1.57 -24.68 -37.34
N ASN A 413 2.30 -23.65 -37.74
CA ASN A 413 1.74 -22.57 -38.58
C ASN A 413 2.28 -22.52 -40.02
N VAL A 414 2.92 -23.59 -40.51
CA VAL A 414 3.50 -23.61 -41.86
C VAL A 414 2.68 -24.44 -42.88
N ILE A 415 1.65 -25.18 -42.46
CA ILE A 415 0.86 -26.06 -43.35
C ILE A 415 -0.55 -25.49 -43.70
N LEU A 416 -0.84 -24.23 -43.39
CA LEU A 416 -2.09 -23.54 -43.84
C LEU A 416 -1.79 -22.21 -44.56
N LYS A 417 -0.68 -22.16 -45.33
CA LYS A 417 -0.31 -20.98 -46.13
C LYS A 417 -0.90 -20.97 -47.55
N TYR A 418 -1.82 -21.87 -47.86
CA TYR A 418 -2.56 -21.82 -49.11
C TYR A 418 -4.05 -21.81 -48.81
N THR A 419 -4.72 -20.81 -49.41
CA THR A 419 -6.15 -20.53 -49.38
C THR A 419 -6.69 -20.01 -48.05
N ASP A 420 -6.68 -18.68 -47.89
CA ASP A 420 -7.71 -18.01 -47.08
C ASP A 420 -9.06 -18.31 -47.75
N PRO A 421 -9.97 -19.07 -47.13
CA PRO A 421 -11.23 -19.47 -47.76
C PRO A 421 -12.15 -18.28 -48.06
N ASN A 422 -11.90 -17.09 -47.48
CA ASN A 422 -12.60 -15.87 -47.84
C ASN A 422 -11.77 -14.60 -47.50
N PRO A 423 -10.94 -14.10 -48.44
CA PRO A 423 -10.10 -12.92 -48.21
C PRO A 423 -10.93 -11.64 -47.94
N ASP A 424 -12.17 -11.56 -48.43
CA ASP A 424 -13.04 -10.40 -48.23
C ASP A 424 -13.56 -10.33 -46.79
N GLN A 425 -13.99 -11.47 -46.24
CA GLN A 425 -14.38 -11.56 -44.83
C GLN A 425 -13.21 -11.29 -43.89
N THR A 426 -12.03 -11.82 -44.19
CA THR A 426 -10.82 -11.55 -43.39
C THR A 426 -10.46 -10.07 -43.38
N ARG A 427 -10.61 -9.36 -44.51
CA ARG A 427 -10.38 -7.91 -44.59
C ARG A 427 -11.42 -7.12 -43.79
N LYS A 428 -12.70 -7.40 -43.97
CA LYS A 428 -13.80 -6.75 -43.22
C LYS A 428 -13.64 -6.96 -41.71
N ASN A 429 -13.28 -8.17 -41.28
CA ASN A 429 -13.02 -8.47 -39.88
C ASN A 429 -11.83 -7.66 -39.32
N ARG A 430 -10.75 -7.46 -40.10
CA ARG A 430 -9.62 -6.62 -39.66
C ARG A 430 -10.01 -5.15 -39.49
N ILE A 431 -10.82 -4.62 -40.40
CA ILE A 431 -11.33 -3.24 -40.31
C ILE A 431 -12.22 -3.10 -39.08
N TYR A 432 -13.14 -4.05 -38.87
CA TYR A 432 -13.98 -4.11 -37.69
C TYR A 432 -13.17 -4.18 -36.39
N ASP A 433 -12.18 -5.08 -36.31
CA ASP A 433 -11.30 -5.23 -35.14
C ASP A 433 -10.50 -3.94 -34.86
N LEU A 434 -10.03 -3.25 -35.90
CA LEU A 434 -9.35 -1.95 -35.79
C LEU A 434 -10.31 -0.87 -35.29
N ARG A 435 -11.54 -0.81 -35.82
CA ARG A 435 -12.56 0.15 -35.41
C ARG A 435 -12.97 -0.07 -33.96
N LEU A 436 -13.16 -1.33 -33.56
CA LEU A 436 -13.41 -1.73 -32.18
C LEU A 436 -12.23 -1.34 -31.27
N LYS A 437 -10.99 -1.52 -31.74
CA LYS A 437 -9.80 -1.13 -30.98
C LYS A 437 -9.67 0.39 -30.81
N ILE A 438 -9.99 1.17 -31.85
CA ILE A 438 -10.02 2.63 -31.78
C ILE A 438 -11.08 3.06 -30.77
N TYR A 439 -12.30 2.53 -30.87
CA TYR A 439 -13.39 2.84 -29.94
C TYR A 439 -13.01 2.50 -28.49
N GLN A 440 -12.38 1.34 -28.26
CA GLN A 440 -11.83 0.98 -26.95
C GLN A 440 -10.82 2.02 -26.43
N LEU A 441 -9.88 2.45 -27.27
CA LEU A 441 -8.83 3.39 -26.88
C LEU A 441 -9.39 4.80 -26.64
N GLU A 442 -10.38 5.23 -27.41
CA GLU A 442 -11.10 6.50 -27.20
C GLU A 442 -11.80 6.50 -25.85
N ARG A 443 -12.52 5.42 -25.53
CA ARG A 443 -13.19 5.29 -24.23
C ARG A 443 -12.20 5.21 -23.06
N GLN A 444 -11.04 4.56 -23.26
CA GLN A 444 -9.96 4.55 -22.27
C GLN A 444 -9.36 5.94 -22.05
N GLN A 445 -9.16 6.71 -23.12
CA GLN A 445 -8.64 8.07 -23.05
C GLN A 445 -9.61 8.96 -22.25
N GLU A 446 -10.90 8.93 -22.61
CA GLU A 446 -11.94 9.73 -21.95
C GLU A 446 -11.99 9.48 -20.44
N ILE A 447 -12.01 8.20 -20.03
CA ILE A 447 -12.01 7.83 -18.61
C ILE A 447 -10.74 8.33 -17.91
N LEU A 448 -9.56 8.16 -18.51
CA LEU A 448 -8.30 8.60 -17.90
C LEU A 448 -8.22 10.13 -17.79
N GLU A 449 -8.68 10.88 -18.78
CA GLU A 449 -8.72 12.35 -18.75
C GLU A 449 -9.67 12.87 -17.67
N GLU A 450 -10.86 12.26 -17.52
CA GLU A 450 -11.84 12.64 -16.49
C GLU A 450 -11.30 12.36 -15.08
N GLU A 451 -10.63 11.22 -14.90
CA GLU A 451 -10.16 10.79 -13.58
C GLU A 451 -8.85 11.46 -13.16
N LEU A 452 -7.95 11.77 -14.09
CA LEU A 452 -6.59 12.25 -13.75
C LEU A 452 -6.64 13.55 -12.94
N GLY A 453 -7.53 14.49 -13.27
CA GLY A 453 -7.74 15.71 -12.50
C GLY A 453 -8.14 15.42 -11.05
N LYS A 454 -9.14 14.56 -10.85
CA LYS A 454 -9.61 14.14 -9.51
C LYS A 454 -8.49 13.42 -8.73
N ILE A 455 -7.70 12.57 -9.39
CA ILE A 455 -6.56 11.87 -8.78
C ILE A 455 -5.50 12.88 -8.32
N ASN A 456 -5.19 13.88 -9.14
CA ASN A 456 -4.21 14.92 -8.83
C ASN A 456 -4.65 15.71 -7.59
N ASP A 457 -5.91 16.14 -7.55
CA ASP A 457 -6.46 16.93 -6.44
C ASP A 457 -6.48 16.15 -5.13
N GLU A 458 -6.96 14.90 -5.14
CA GLU A 458 -7.01 14.06 -3.94
C GLU A 458 -5.60 13.77 -3.42
N ILE A 459 -4.66 13.40 -4.30
CA ILE A 459 -3.28 13.12 -3.89
C ILE A 459 -2.61 14.38 -3.35
N TRP A 460 -2.84 15.54 -3.98
CA TRP A 460 -2.31 16.81 -3.49
C TRP A 460 -2.79 17.11 -2.08
N ASP A 461 -4.10 17.02 -1.83
CA ASP A 461 -4.69 17.22 -0.51
C ASP A 461 -4.11 16.25 0.53
N GLN A 462 -3.97 14.97 0.18
CA GLN A 462 -3.33 13.96 1.03
C GLN A 462 -1.89 14.33 1.38
N LEU A 463 -1.09 14.80 0.41
CA LEU A 463 0.30 15.22 0.65
C LEU A 463 0.40 16.47 1.53
N VAL A 464 -0.49 17.44 1.35
CA VAL A 464 -0.55 18.66 2.17
C VAL A 464 -0.95 18.32 3.61
N LYS A 465 -2.02 17.53 3.80
CA LYS A 465 -2.46 17.04 5.12
C LYS A 465 -1.35 16.24 5.80
N PHE A 466 -0.71 15.35 5.07
CA PHE A 466 0.43 14.58 5.56
C PHE A 466 1.60 15.47 5.98
N HIS A 467 1.96 16.46 5.16
CA HIS A 467 3.07 17.35 5.50
C HIS A 467 2.79 18.15 6.78
N LYS A 468 1.56 18.61 6.97
CA LYS A 468 1.11 19.26 8.22
C LYS A 468 1.22 18.30 9.40
N TRP A 469 0.64 17.10 9.29
CA TRP A 469 0.71 16.07 10.33
C TRP A 469 2.16 15.69 10.67
N PHE A 470 3.02 15.55 9.66
CA PHE A 470 4.43 15.21 9.83
C PHE A 470 5.16 16.26 10.67
N LYS A 471 4.96 17.55 10.36
CA LYS A 471 5.55 18.65 11.15
C LYS A 471 5.06 18.65 12.59
N THR A 472 3.74 18.53 12.80
CA THR A 472 3.15 18.51 14.15
C THR A 472 3.67 17.33 14.96
N SER A 473 3.69 16.14 14.34
CA SER A 473 4.19 14.91 14.98
C SER A 473 5.67 15.01 15.34
N LEU A 474 6.49 15.60 14.47
CA LEU A 474 7.91 15.80 14.75
C LEU A 474 8.13 16.82 15.87
N ALA A 475 7.36 17.91 15.90
CA ALA A 475 7.43 18.90 16.98
C ALA A 475 7.03 18.29 18.34
N GLN A 476 5.94 17.52 18.38
CA GLN A 476 5.52 16.80 19.59
C GLN A 476 6.60 15.83 20.06
N LEU A 477 7.20 15.08 19.14
CA LEU A 477 8.26 14.14 19.43
C LEU A 477 9.50 14.80 20.06
N VAL A 478 9.89 15.98 19.56
CA VAL A 478 10.99 16.77 20.14
C VAL A 478 10.64 17.26 21.55
N VAL A 479 9.40 17.70 21.78
CA VAL A 479 8.93 18.12 23.11
C VAL A 479 8.95 16.95 24.09
N GLU A 480 8.46 15.78 23.69
CA GLU A 480 8.49 14.56 24.52
C GLU A 480 9.92 14.15 24.87
N TYR A 481 10.83 14.14 23.89
CA TYR A 481 12.23 13.86 24.12
C TYR A 481 12.88 14.84 25.12
N ASN A 482 12.62 16.15 24.95
CA ASN A 482 13.13 17.17 25.87
C ASN A 482 12.58 17.00 27.30
N LYS A 483 11.33 16.56 27.46
CA LYS A 483 10.77 16.27 28.78
C LYS A 483 11.51 15.11 29.47
N TYR A 484 11.80 14.03 28.75
CA TYR A 484 12.57 12.91 29.30
C TYR A 484 13.98 13.34 29.70
N LEU A 485 14.64 14.16 28.88
CA LEU A 485 15.97 14.66 29.19
C LEU A 485 15.97 15.62 30.39
N ALA A 486 15.03 16.55 30.45
CA ALA A 486 14.90 17.49 31.56
C ALA A 486 14.63 16.77 32.88
N GLU A 487 13.78 15.75 32.86
CA GLU A 487 13.47 14.95 34.05
C GLU A 487 14.71 14.17 34.53
N TYR A 488 15.46 13.55 33.61
CA TYR A 488 16.73 12.92 33.95
C TYR A 488 17.71 13.91 34.62
N ILE A 489 17.90 15.09 34.06
CA ILE A 489 18.81 16.11 34.62
C ILE A 489 18.33 16.56 36.00
N ARG A 490 17.03 16.88 36.14
CA ARG A 490 16.42 17.35 37.39
C ARG A 490 16.64 16.35 38.53
N ILE A 491 16.33 15.08 38.29
CA ILE A 491 16.46 14.04 39.31
C ILE A 491 17.92 13.82 39.71
N ASN A 492 18.85 13.85 38.75
CA ASN A 492 20.27 13.73 39.05
C ASN A 492 20.77 14.92 39.88
N LEU A 493 20.34 16.14 39.55
CA LEU A 493 20.66 17.34 40.34
C LEU A 493 20.14 17.21 41.77
N GLU A 494 18.87 16.86 41.95
CA GLU A 494 18.25 16.67 43.28
C GLU A 494 18.97 15.59 44.10
N ALA A 495 19.47 14.54 43.46
CA ALA A 495 20.26 13.50 44.12
C ALA A 495 21.58 14.06 44.67
N TRP A 496 22.30 14.86 43.88
CA TRP A 496 23.55 15.51 44.29
C TRP A 496 23.33 16.58 45.37
N GLU A 497 22.31 17.43 45.22
CA GLU A 497 21.96 18.44 46.23
C GLU A 497 21.57 17.80 47.56
N SER A 498 20.78 16.71 47.51
CA SER A 498 20.43 15.94 48.71
C SER A 498 21.64 15.29 49.38
N CYS A 499 22.67 14.93 48.59
CA CYS A 499 23.91 14.38 49.11
C CYS A 499 24.81 15.46 49.73
N TYR A 500 24.77 16.69 49.21
CA TYR A 500 25.57 17.81 49.73
C TYR A 500 24.96 18.42 51.01
N ASN A 501 23.62 18.50 51.07
CA ASN A 501 22.90 19.14 52.17
C ASN A 501 22.66 18.22 53.39
N ARG A 502 23.07 16.95 53.32
CA ARG A 502 22.96 15.94 54.40
C ARG A 502 24.34 15.53 54.87
#